data_AF-A0A1V1PHA9-F1
#
_entry.id   AF-A0A1V1PHA9-F1
#
_cell.length_a   1.000
_cell.length_b   1.000
_cell.length_c   1.000
_cell.angle_alpha   90.00
_cell.angle_beta   90.00
_cell.angle_gamma   90.00
#
_symmetry.space_group_name_H-M   'P 1'
#
loop_
_entity.id
_entity.type
_entity.pdbx_description
1 polymer ?
#
loop_
_entity_poly.entity_id
_entity_poly.type
_entity_poly.pdbx_seq_one_letter_code
_entity_poly.pdbx_strand_id
1 'polypeptide(L)' 'MHPKPKKRILYGNASYKEIVHKNGYFVDKTHYIEKLEDIEDPAFLRPRRFGKSLWCNILECYYDINQKDDFENLFGQT' A
#
# COMPACT_ATOMS: atom_id res chain seq x y z
N MET A 1 8.31 -15.61 24.03
CA MET A 1 7.79 -15.07 22.75
C MET A 1 7.08 -13.76 23.07
N HIS A 2 7.59 -12.63 22.56
CA HIS A 2 6.91 -11.34 22.72
C HIS A 2 5.69 -11.30 21.78
N PRO A 3 4.50 -10.86 22.23
CA PRO A 3 3.34 -10.75 21.36
C PRO A 3 3.65 -9.74 20.26
N LYS A 4 3.42 -10.12 18.99
CA LYS A 4 3.48 -9.18 17.87
C LYS A 4 2.52 -8.02 18.18
N PRO A 5 2.96 -6.75 18.07
CA PRO A 5 2.11 -5.61 18.37
C PRO A 5 0.82 -5.68 17.53
N LYS A 6 -0.34 -5.51 18.18
CA LYS A 6 -1.64 -5.52 17.51
C LYS A 6 -1.65 -4.44 16.44
N LYS A 7 -1.95 -4.84 15.20
CA LYS A 7 -2.13 -3.90 14.10
C LYS A 7 -3.26 -2.92 14.41
N ARG A 8 -3.13 -1.65 13.99
CA ARG A 8 -4.12 -0.59 14.28
C ARG A 8 -4.97 -0.28 13.06
N ILE A 9 -6.26 -0.03 13.27
CA ILE A 9 -7.11 0.52 12.20
C ILE A 9 -6.85 2.02 12.17
N LEU A 10 -6.24 2.50 11.08
CA LEU A 10 -5.98 3.91 10.86
C LEU A 10 -7.20 4.51 10.15
N TYR A 11 -8.05 5.18 10.91
CA TYR A 11 -9.20 5.89 10.35
C TYR A 11 -8.73 7.21 9.72
N GLY A 12 -9.11 7.46 8.47
CA GLY A 12 -8.91 8.75 7.79
C GLY A 12 -7.56 8.98 7.12
N ASN A 13 -6.51 8.22 7.49
CA ASN A 13 -5.20 8.37 6.84
C ASN A 13 -5.10 7.44 5.62
N ALA A 14 -4.94 8.05 4.45
CA ALA A 14 -4.78 7.35 3.17
C ALA A 14 -3.31 7.14 2.75
N SER A 15 -2.35 7.48 3.63
CA SER A 15 -0.92 7.34 3.37
C SER A 15 -0.47 5.91 3.66
N TYR A 16 0.04 5.24 2.62
CA TYR A 16 0.61 3.90 2.72
C TYR A 16 1.83 3.87 3.64
N LYS A 17 2.74 4.84 3.52
CA LYS A 17 3.93 4.93 4.38
C LYS A 17 3.54 4.96 5.86
N GLU A 18 2.56 5.79 6.21
CA GLU A 18 2.08 5.84 7.60
C GLU A 18 1.47 4.52 8.07
N ILE A 19 0.73 3.84 7.20
CA ILE A 19 0.15 2.54 7.52
C ILE A 19 1.26 1.55 7.83
N VAL A 20 2.30 1.47 7.00
CA VAL A 20 3.41 0.54 7.23
C VAL A 20 4.19 0.91 8.49
N HIS A 21 4.62 2.17 8.63
CA HIS A 21 5.39 2.62 9.79
C HIS A 21 4.63 2.51 11.13
N LYS A 22 3.31 2.72 11.14
CA LYS A 22 2.47 2.59 12.35
C LYS A 22 1.95 1.17 12.57
N ASN A 23 2.40 0.19 11.78
CA ASN A 23 1.91 -1.20 11.80
C ASN A 23 0.37 -1.24 11.73
N GLY A 24 -0.19 -0.52 10.77
CA GLY A 24 -1.62 -0.41 10.52
C GLY A 24 -2.18 -1.56 9.68
N TYR A 25 -3.50 -1.67 9.65
CA TYR A 25 -4.19 -2.59 8.74
C TYR A 25 -4.40 -1.95 7.37
N PHE A 26 -4.03 -2.69 6.32
CA PHE A 26 -4.49 -2.49 4.95
C PHE A 26 -4.71 -3.84 4.29
N VAL A 27 -5.46 -3.84 3.20
CA VAL A 27 -5.58 -5.03 2.34
C VAL A 27 -4.44 -4.95 1.34
N ASP A 28 -3.52 -5.89 1.47
CA ASP A 28 -2.41 -5.99 0.55
C ASP A 28 -2.86 -6.47 -0.83
N LYS A 29 -2.43 -5.73 -1.85
CA LYS A 29 -2.79 -5.90 -3.26
C LYS A 29 -1.60 -5.70 -4.19
N THR A 30 -0.40 -5.53 -3.65
CA THR A 30 0.85 -5.30 -4.40
C THR A 30 1.12 -6.35 -5.47
N HIS A 31 0.69 -7.60 -5.30
CA HIS A 31 0.77 -8.63 -6.35
C HIS A 31 -0.03 -8.30 -7.63
N TYR A 32 -0.92 -7.30 -7.58
CA TYR A 32 -1.58 -6.76 -8.78
C TYR A 32 -0.73 -5.72 -9.50
N ILE A 33 0.36 -5.21 -8.92
CA ILE A 33 1.23 -4.22 -9.56
C ILE A 33 1.86 -4.83 -10.81
N GLU A 34 2.43 -6.03 -10.71
CA GLU A 34 2.99 -6.76 -11.87
C GLU A 34 1.95 -6.95 -12.98
N LYS A 35 0.73 -7.35 -12.62
CA LYS A 35 -0.38 -7.51 -13.58
C LYS A 35 -0.87 -6.18 -14.15
N LEU A 36 -0.63 -5.07 -13.46
CA LEU A 36 -1.00 -3.73 -13.89
C LEU A 36 -0.02 -3.22 -14.96
N GLU A 37 1.26 -3.60 -14.86
CA GLU A 37 2.30 -3.24 -15.84
C GLU A 37 2.01 -3.83 -17.23
N ASP A 38 1.31 -4.97 -17.29
CA ASP A 38 0.84 -5.58 -18.55
C ASP A 38 -0.39 -4.89 -19.17
N ILE A 39 -0.98 -3.90 -18.49
CA ILE A 39 -2.22 -3.21 -18.92
C ILE A 39 -1.89 -1.78 -19.36
N GLU A 40 -2.21 -1.45 -20.61
CA GLU A 40 -1.95 -0.12 -21.20
C GLU A 40 -2.76 1.01 -20.52
N ASP A 41 -4.06 0.79 -20.28
CA ASP A 41 -4.98 1.77 -19.67
C ASP A 41 -5.82 1.16 -18.53
N PRO A 42 -5.29 1.09 -17.29
CA PRO A 42 -6.01 0.47 -16.19
C PRO A 42 -7.12 1.36 -15.60
N ALA A 43 -8.35 0.82 -15.57
CA ALA A 43 -9.50 1.48 -14.95
C ALA A 43 -9.90 0.84 -13.60
N PHE A 44 -9.91 1.63 -12.52
CA PHE A 44 -10.29 1.15 -11.18
C PHE A 44 -11.81 1.24 -10.92
N LEU A 45 -12.59 0.35 -11.53
CA LEU A 45 -14.04 0.26 -11.35
C LEU A 45 -14.41 -0.40 -10.02
N ARG A 46 -14.60 0.40 -8.95
CA ARG A 46 -15.07 -0.08 -7.62
C ARG A 46 -16.04 0.93 -6.98
N PRO A 47 -16.82 0.58 -5.93
CA PRO A 47 -17.67 1.54 -5.22
C PRO A 47 -16.92 2.69 -4.51
N ARG A 48 -17.64 3.69 -3.97
CA ARG A 48 -17.06 4.77 -3.14
C ARG A 48 -16.41 4.17 -1.89
N ARG A 49 -15.27 4.73 -1.44
CA ARG A 49 -14.50 4.29 -0.24
C ARG A 49 -13.85 2.90 -0.32
N PHE A 50 -13.79 2.27 -1.49
CA PHE A 50 -13.08 1.00 -1.73
C PHE A 50 -11.54 1.12 -1.84
N GLY A 51 -10.93 2.11 -1.19
CA GLY A 51 -9.47 2.27 -1.16
C GLY A 51 -8.80 2.55 -2.51
N LYS A 52 -9.48 3.22 -3.45
CA LYS A 52 -8.85 3.67 -4.71
C LYS A 52 -7.68 4.63 -4.46
N SER A 53 -7.90 5.63 -3.61
CA SER A 53 -6.87 6.61 -3.25
C SER A 53 -5.67 5.96 -2.56
N LEU A 54 -5.92 5.01 -1.64
CA LEU A 54 -4.86 4.24 -0.99
C LEU A 54 -4.06 3.42 -2.03
N TRP A 55 -4.75 2.81 -3.01
CA TRP A 55 -4.09 2.06 -4.08
C TRP A 55 -3.17 2.96 -4.93
N CYS A 56 -3.63 4.15 -5.32
CA CYS A 56 -2.77 5.12 -6.01
C CYS A 56 -1.54 5.51 -5.18
N ASN A 57 -1.69 5.69 -3.86
CA ASN A 57 -0.56 6.03 -3.00
C ASN A 57 0.43 4.86 -2.81
N ILE A 58 -0.03 3.60 -2.87
CA ILE A 58 0.84 2.42 -2.93
C ILE A 58 1.66 2.44 -4.22
N LEU A 59 1.02 2.68 -5.38
CA LEU A 59 1.73 2.76 -6.66
C LEU A 59 2.75 3.90 -6.69
N GLU A 60 2.38 5.06 -6.14
CA GLU A 60 3.28 6.20 -5.97
C GLU A 60 4.51 5.80 -5.15
N CYS A 61 4.32 5.12 -4.01
CA CYS A 61 5.44 4.65 -3.19
C CYS A 61 6.29 3.56 -3.87
N TYR A 62 5.69 2.77 -4.75
CA TYR A 62 6.36 1.68 -5.46
C TYR A 62 7.23 2.19 -6.62
N TYR A 63 6.73 3.15 -7.39
CA TYR A 63 7.43 3.68 -8.58
C TYR A 63 8.33 4.89 -8.29
N ASP A 64 8.20 5.54 -7.13
CA ASP A 64 9.04 6.69 -6.77
C ASP A 64 10.48 6.25 -6.44
N ILE A 65 11.43 6.67 -7.29
CA ILE A 65 12.86 6.37 -7.10
C ILE A 65 13.42 6.92 -5.78
N ASN A 66 12.83 8.01 -5.24
CA ASN A 66 13.25 8.57 -3.96
C ASN A 66 12.90 7.65 -2.78
N GLN A 67 12.04 6.66 -3.00
CA GLN A 67 11.64 5.67 -2.01
C GLN A 67 12.57 4.46 -1.97
N LYS A 68 13.60 4.40 -2.81
CA LYS A 68 14.52 3.27 -2.91
C LYS A 68 15.11 2.85 -1.56
N ASP A 69 15.53 3.82 -0.74
CA ASP A 69 16.18 3.54 0.55
C ASP A 69 15.19 3.02 1.61
N ASP A 70 13.90 3.32 1.46
CA ASP A 70 12.82 2.89 2.36
C ASP A 70 11.99 1.73 1.79
N PHE A 71 12.35 1.23 0.60
CA PHE A 71 11.57 0.24 -0.13
C PHE A 71 11.41 -1.07 0.66
N GLU A 72 12.48 -1.56 1.27
CA GLU A 72 12.47 -2.76 2.11
C GLU A 72 11.56 -2.61 3.33
N ASN A 73 11.49 -1.41 3.94
CA ASN A 73 10.58 -1.18 5.06
C ASN A 73 9.11 -1.15 4.60
N LEU A 74 8.86 -0.54 3.45
CA LEU A 74 7.51 -0.39 2.89
C LEU A 74 6.97 -1.71 2.36
N PHE A 75 7.76 -2.43 1.59
CA PHE A 75 7.34 -3.58 0.81
C PHE A 75 7.94 -4.92 1.29
N GLY A 76 8.89 -4.96 2.22
CA GLY A 76 9.54 -6.21 2.67
C GLY A 76 8.65 -7.15 3.49
N GLN A 77 7.42 -6.75 3.83
CA GLN A 77 6.43 -7.60 4.54
C GLN A 77 5.29 -8.10 3.63
N THR A 78 5.42 -7.82 2.34
CA THR A 78 4.41 -8.02 1.29
C THR A 78 4.66 -9.36 0.60
#